data_AF-A0A9D4KKX9-F1
#
_entry.id   AF-A0A9D4KKX9-F1
#
_cell.length_a   1.000
_cell.length_b   1.000
_cell.length_c   1.000
_cell.angle_alpha   90.00
_cell.angle_beta   90.00
_cell.angle_gamma   90.00
#
_symmetry.space_group_name_H-M   'P 1'
#
loop_
_entity.id
_entity.type
_entity.pdbx_description
1 polymer ?
#
loop_
_entity_poly.entity_id
_entity_poly.type
_entity_poly.pdbx_seq_one_letter_code
_entity_poly.pdbx_strand_id
1 'polypeptide(L)'
;MISHFAMNISCNGKFIAILCSAIILAFFVAMDTHLYFTLQQTSLVHQDPRVPGHWSPFKPLSVKLIMTDPFNHYIIGPSAEYFDEITSFSKVFYFITPNMISLTHLATSFISAKMVASESLGKRRFGVILYQFRSWLDDLDGVVYRSHTNQRGNYQSNHNTLGYYVDIYSDIIGGVVLMFGTLFYLFKSLPLANGKQAYTPLPLTKPQEVNSSGQVSVNSPNRNLNFSFLNIFGSSDRPTHGYTKKFIFYKVLCVGMCVFVASGTWDKVVEKYTAIFQTDLQDPVLESIQTDALHSGSLWLIIYLWRIWEGQCIIHMVCIAVFIDRIWEFFTFFQYLGYIIIFFVNLLSYIHISQVRNALKM
;
A
#
# COMPACT_ATOMS: atom_id res chain seq x y z
N MET A 1 36.28 -18.25 13.70
CA MET A 1 36.20 -17.93 12.25
C MET A 1 34.76 -17.87 11.75
N ILE A 2 33.88 -18.81 12.12
CA ILE A 2 32.44 -18.81 11.75
C ILE A 2 31.65 -17.65 12.41
N SER A 3 32.01 -17.24 13.64
CA SER A 3 31.35 -16.12 14.34
C SER A 3 31.63 -14.74 13.71
N HIS A 4 32.84 -14.52 13.20
CA HIS A 4 33.21 -13.28 12.51
C HIS A 4 32.52 -13.15 11.13
N PHE A 5 32.25 -14.28 10.47
CA PHE A 5 31.54 -14.30 9.18
C PHE A 5 30.04 -13.97 9.35
N ALA A 6 29.39 -14.52 10.39
CA ALA A 6 28.00 -14.20 10.71
C ALA A 6 27.79 -12.74 11.15
N MET A 7 28.76 -12.15 11.86
CA MET A 7 28.69 -10.75 12.29
C MET A 7 28.86 -9.76 11.13
N ASN A 8 29.71 -10.08 10.14
CA ASN A 8 29.85 -9.29 8.92
C ASN A 8 28.61 -9.36 8.02
N ILE A 9 27.92 -10.51 7.95
CA ILE A 9 26.67 -10.67 7.20
C ILE A 9 25.51 -9.91 7.86
N SER A 10 25.44 -9.85 9.18
CA SER A 10 24.37 -9.10 9.89
C SER A 10 24.47 -7.59 9.67
N CYS A 11 25.68 -7.04 9.62
CA CYS A 11 25.91 -5.63 9.27
C CYS A 11 25.64 -5.37 7.78
N ASN A 12 25.99 -6.31 6.90
CA ASN A 12 25.68 -6.26 5.47
C ASN A 12 24.17 -6.39 5.17
N GLY A 13 23.41 -7.15 5.95
CA GLY A 13 21.98 -7.36 5.70
C GLY A 13 21.16 -6.08 5.81
N LYS A 14 21.49 -5.20 6.77
CA LYS A 14 20.85 -3.87 6.89
C LYS A 14 21.22 -2.97 5.73
N PHE A 15 22.50 -2.96 5.34
CA PHE A 15 22.96 -2.17 4.21
C PHE A 15 22.33 -2.63 2.89
N ILE A 16 22.26 -3.95 2.65
CA ILE A 16 21.58 -4.55 1.50
C ILE A 16 20.09 -4.19 1.51
N ALA A 17 19.40 -4.29 2.65
CA ALA A 17 17.99 -3.92 2.74
C ALA A 17 17.77 -2.43 2.41
N ILE A 18 18.59 -1.53 2.97
CA ILE A 18 18.53 -0.09 2.68
C ILE A 18 18.81 0.17 1.19
N LEU A 19 19.83 -0.48 0.62
CA LEU A 19 20.17 -0.35 -0.78
C LEU A 19 19.03 -0.83 -1.69
N CYS A 20 18.45 -2.01 -1.41
CA CYS A 20 17.30 -2.52 -2.15
C CYS A 20 16.09 -1.59 -2.02
N SER A 21 15.79 -1.08 -0.83
CA SER A 21 14.71 -0.10 -0.62
C SER A 21 14.97 1.20 -1.38
N ALA A 22 16.21 1.69 -1.41
CA ALA A 22 16.59 2.88 -2.16
C ALA A 22 16.45 2.67 -3.68
N ILE A 23 16.83 1.49 -4.19
CA ILE A 23 16.67 1.13 -5.60
C ILE A 23 15.18 1.07 -5.98
N ILE A 24 14.34 0.44 -5.16
CA ILE A 24 12.90 0.36 -5.39
C ILE A 24 12.27 1.76 -5.36
N LEU A 25 12.66 2.60 -4.40
CA LEU A 25 12.18 3.99 -4.32
C LEU A 25 12.61 4.80 -5.56
N ALA A 26 13.88 4.67 -5.98
CA ALA A 26 14.39 5.34 -7.18
C ALA A 26 13.64 4.86 -8.43
N PHE A 27 13.32 3.58 -8.53
CA PHE A 27 12.48 3.03 -9.59
C PHE A 27 11.09 3.67 -9.61
N PHE A 28 10.40 3.74 -8.46
CA PHE A 28 9.07 4.39 -8.41
C PHE A 28 9.13 5.88 -8.76
N VAL A 29 10.13 6.62 -8.28
CA VAL A 29 10.31 8.04 -8.64
C VAL A 29 10.54 8.21 -10.13
N ALA A 30 11.36 7.35 -10.76
CA ALA A 30 11.59 7.40 -12.19
C ALA A 30 10.31 7.10 -12.99
N MET A 31 9.54 6.09 -12.57
CA MET A 31 8.28 5.71 -13.21
C MET A 31 7.19 6.78 -13.04
N ASP A 32 7.04 7.37 -11.85
CA ASP A 32 6.12 8.48 -11.61
C ASP A 32 6.50 9.73 -12.41
N THR A 33 7.80 9.99 -12.59
CA THR A 33 8.29 11.07 -13.46
C THR A 33 7.90 10.83 -14.92
N HIS A 34 8.03 9.60 -15.40
CA HIS A 34 7.59 9.24 -16.75
C HIS A 34 6.06 9.31 -16.90
N LEU A 35 5.31 8.88 -15.88
CA LEU A 35 3.86 9.01 -15.83
C LEU A 35 3.43 10.48 -15.92
N TYR A 36 4.08 11.37 -15.17
CA TYR A 36 3.83 12.81 -15.24
C TYR A 36 4.00 13.32 -16.66
N PHE A 37 5.14 13.09 -17.30
CA PHE A 37 5.37 13.56 -18.68
C PHE A 37 4.40 12.94 -19.69
N THR A 38 4.00 11.69 -19.50
CA THR A 38 2.99 11.04 -20.36
C THR A 38 1.63 11.69 -20.18
N LEU A 39 1.24 11.99 -18.94
CA LEU A 39 -0.03 12.65 -18.63
C LEU A 39 -0.11 14.04 -19.30
N GLN A 40 0.98 14.82 -19.26
CA GLN A 40 1.06 16.14 -19.90
C GLN A 40 0.88 16.12 -21.42
N GLN A 41 1.02 14.95 -22.06
CA GLN A 41 0.87 14.78 -23.51
C GLN A 41 -0.44 14.08 -23.89
N THR A 42 -1.27 13.70 -22.92
CA THR A 42 -2.43 12.84 -23.12
C THR A 42 -3.72 13.57 -22.74
N SER A 43 -4.74 13.48 -23.60
CA SER A 43 -6.14 13.74 -23.23
C SER A 43 -6.76 12.44 -22.72
N LEU A 44 -7.45 12.46 -21.58
CA LEU A 44 -8.12 11.27 -21.06
C LEU A 44 -9.41 10.89 -21.81
N VAL A 45 -9.97 11.82 -22.58
CA VAL A 45 -11.19 11.62 -23.38
C VAL A 45 -10.85 11.02 -24.75
N HIS A 46 -9.85 11.58 -25.43
CA HIS A 46 -9.50 11.24 -26.81
C HIS A 46 -8.21 10.40 -26.87
N GLN A 47 -8.22 9.25 -26.21
CA GLN A 47 -7.16 8.26 -26.35
C GLN A 47 -7.48 7.30 -27.47
N ASP A 48 -6.48 6.94 -28.28
CA ASP A 48 -6.60 5.81 -29.18
C ASP A 48 -6.60 4.51 -28.36
N PRO A 49 -7.73 3.77 -28.27
CA PRO A 49 -7.79 2.51 -27.52
C PRO A 49 -7.01 1.39 -28.22
N ARG A 50 -6.44 1.65 -29.41
CA ARG A 50 -5.75 0.70 -30.27
C ARG A 50 -4.37 1.21 -30.68
N VAL A 51 -3.60 1.79 -29.77
CA VAL A 51 -2.15 1.96 -30.04
C VAL A 51 -1.61 0.58 -30.44
N PRO A 52 -1.15 0.38 -31.69
CA PRO A 52 -0.67 -0.92 -32.12
C PRO A 52 0.61 -1.23 -31.37
N GLY A 53 0.53 -2.14 -30.39
CA GLY A 53 1.64 -2.48 -29.51
C GLY A 53 1.22 -3.36 -28.33
N HIS A 54 2.23 -3.82 -27.61
CA HIS A 54 2.08 -4.55 -26.34
C HIS A 54 1.49 -3.66 -25.25
N TRP A 55 0.91 -4.27 -24.23
CA TRP A 55 0.37 -3.55 -23.08
C TRP A 55 1.44 -2.67 -22.42
N SER A 56 1.04 -1.48 -21.94
CA SER A 56 1.93 -0.54 -21.24
C SER A 56 1.24 0.04 -20.00
N PRO A 57 1.96 0.20 -18.87
CA PRO A 57 1.40 0.88 -17.70
C PRO A 57 1.08 2.35 -17.95
N PHE A 58 1.59 2.92 -19.04
CA PHE A 58 1.41 4.33 -19.38
C PHE A 58 0.33 4.56 -20.43
N LYS A 59 -0.27 3.51 -21.03
CA LYS A 59 -1.29 3.64 -22.08
C LYS A 59 -2.23 2.42 -22.14
N PRO A 60 -3.56 2.62 -22.26
CA PRO A 60 -4.28 3.88 -22.08
C PRO A 60 -4.30 4.32 -20.60
N LEU A 61 -4.29 5.64 -20.36
CA LEU A 61 -4.40 6.20 -19.01
C LEU A 61 -5.86 6.38 -18.62
N SER A 62 -6.20 6.04 -17.38
CA SER A 62 -7.48 6.42 -16.77
C SER A 62 -7.24 7.15 -15.45
N VAL A 63 -8.25 7.86 -14.96
CA VAL A 63 -8.20 8.49 -13.63
C VAL A 63 -7.91 7.45 -12.55
N LYS A 64 -8.56 6.28 -12.63
CA LYS A 64 -8.31 5.17 -11.71
C LYS A 64 -6.85 4.76 -11.74
N LEU A 65 -6.31 4.47 -12.93
CA LEU A 65 -4.94 3.98 -13.11
C LEU A 65 -3.90 4.99 -12.60
N ILE A 66 -4.02 6.27 -12.95
CA ILE A 66 -3.04 7.29 -12.51
C ILE A 66 -3.08 7.52 -11.00
N MET A 67 -4.22 7.26 -10.34
CA MET A 67 -4.39 7.40 -8.89
C MET A 67 -4.02 6.15 -8.09
N THR A 68 -3.94 4.97 -8.72
CA THR A 68 -3.51 3.71 -8.09
C THR A 68 -2.06 3.79 -7.60
N ASP A 69 -1.76 3.15 -6.47
CA ASP A 69 -0.43 3.19 -5.89
C ASP A 69 0.68 2.62 -6.82
N PRO A 70 1.95 3.02 -6.61
CA PRO A 70 3.04 2.61 -7.49
C PRO A 70 3.28 1.10 -7.54
N PHE A 71 2.96 0.35 -6.47
CA PHE A 71 3.19 -1.09 -6.45
C PHE A 71 2.20 -1.82 -7.35
N ASN A 72 0.91 -1.50 -7.25
CA ASN A 72 -0.09 -2.08 -8.15
C ASN A 72 0.06 -1.54 -9.59
N HIS A 73 0.32 -0.25 -9.76
CA HIS A 73 0.47 0.36 -11.09
C HIS A 73 1.70 -0.16 -11.86
N TYR A 74 2.86 -0.29 -11.21
CA TYR A 74 4.13 -0.58 -11.92
C TYR A 74 4.66 -2.00 -11.76
N ILE A 75 4.12 -2.79 -10.84
CA ILE A 75 4.61 -4.16 -10.59
C ILE A 75 3.49 -5.17 -10.74
N ILE A 76 2.45 -5.11 -9.91
CA ILE A 76 1.41 -6.16 -9.91
C ILE A 76 0.59 -6.14 -11.20
N GLY A 77 -0.06 -5.02 -11.52
CA GLY A 77 -0.91 -4.87 -12.70
C GLY A 77 -0.17 -5.25 -14.00
N PRO A 78 1.01 -4.67 -14.28
CA PRO A 78 1.83 -5.07 -15.42
C PRO A 78 2.15 -6.55 -15.47
N SER A 79 2.49 -7.15 -14.33
CA SER A 79 2.83 -8.57 -14.30
C SER A 79 1.64 -9.47 -14.61
N ALA A 80 0.41 -9.09 -14.21
CA ALA A 80 -0.81 -9.80 -14.54
C ALA A 80 -1.20 -9.65 -16.02
N GLU A 81 -1.08 -8.43 -16.56
CA GLU A 81 -1.35 -8.15 -17.99
C GLU A 81 -0.35 -8.88 -18.90
N TYR A 82 0.96 -8.81 -18.61
CA TYR A 82 1.97 -9.55 -19.37
C TYR A 82 1.83 -11.07 -19.22
N PHE A 83 1.38 -11.56 -18.06
CA PHE A 83 1.09 -12.97 -17.88
C PHE A 83 -0.02 -13.44 -18.83
N ASP A 84 -1.14 -12.71 -18.93
CA ASP A 84 -2.19 -13.03 -19.90
C ASP A 84 -1.70 -12.89 -21.35
N GLU A 85 -0.91 -11.85 -21.65
CA GLU A 85 -0.42 -11.61 -23.00
C GLU A 85 0.52 -12.73 -23.48
N ILE A 86 1.47 -13.16 -22.64
CA ILE A 86 2.46 -14.19 -22.99
C ILE A 86 1.84 -15.58 -23.02
N THR A 87 1.01 -15.92 -22.02
CA THR A 87 0.47 -17.28 -21.89
C THR A 87 -0.87 -17.46 -22.59
N SER A 88 -1.51 -16.36 -23.01
CA SER A 88 -2.90 -16.34 -23.45
C SER A 88 -3.85 -16.99 -22.44
N PHE A 89 -3.58 -16.82 -21.13
CA PHE A 89 -4.27 -17.50 -20.04
C PHE A 89 -5.79 -17.42 -20.16
N SER A 90 -6.34 -16.23 -20.38
CA SER A 90 -7.78 -15.97 -20.49
C SER A 90 -8.42 -16.69 -21.68
N LYS A 91 -7.64 -16.96 -22.74
CA LYS A 91 -8.10 -17.65 -23.96
C LYS A 91 -7.94 -19.17 -23.86
N VAL A 92 -6.81 -19.63 -23.31
CA VAL A 92 -6.51 -21.06 -23.13
C VAL A 92 -7.41 -21.65 -22.05
N PHE A 93 -7.55 -20.95 -20.92
CA PHE A 93 -8.38 -21.35 -19.79
C PHE A 93 -9.71 -20.59 -19.77
N TYR A 94 -10.44 -20.62 -20.89
CA TYR A 94 -11.71 -19.91 -21.05
C TYR A 94 -12.79 -20.30 -20.01
N PHE A 95 -12.64 -21.45 -19.36
CA PHE A 95 -13.55 -21.93 -18.31
C PHE A 95 -13.27 -21.31 -16.93
N ILE A 96 -12.10 -20.69 -16.73
CA ILE A 96 -11.78 -19.98 -15.49
C ILE A 96 -12.42 -18.60 -15.55
N THR A 97 -13.43 -18.38 -14.73
CA THR A 97 -14.13 -17.09 -14.65
C THR A 97 -13.42 -16.14 -13.69
N PRO A 98 -13.57 -14.81 -13.87
CA PRO A 98 -13.06 -13.82 -12.92
C PRO A 98 -13.50 -14.12 -11.47
N ASN A 99 -14.78 -14.46 -11.26
CA ASN A 99 -15.30 -14.81 -9.94
C ASN A 99 -14.58 -16.01 -9.29
N MET A 100 -14.12 -16.99 -10.08
CA MET A 100 -13.34 -18.13 -9.54
C MET A 100 -11.97 -17.66 -9.04
N ILE A 101 -11.36 -16.70 -9.74
CA ILE A 101 -10.10 -16.08 -9.32
C ILE A 101 -10.34 -15.25 -8.05
N SER A 102 -11.44 -14.47 -7.99
CA SER A 102 -11.81 -13.70 -6.80
C SER A 102 -11.99 -14.58 -5.55
N LEU A 103 -12.68 -15.72 -5.69
CA LEU A 103 -12.81 -16.71 -4.61
C LEU A 103 -11.47 -17.36 -4.22
N THR A 104 -10.58 -17.56 -5.19
CA THR A 104 -9.25 -18.14 -4.94
C THR A 104 -8.35 -17.19 -4.17
N HIS A 105 -8.37 -15.90 -4.51
CA HIS A 105 -7.61 -14.90 -3.76
C HIS A 105 -8.20 -14.71 -2.36
N LEU A 106 -9.52 -14.74 -2.21
CA LEU A 106 -10.17 -14.79 -0.89
C LEU A 106 -9.68 -15.98 -0.06
N ALA A 107 -9.66 -17.20 -0.60
CA ALA A 107 -9.13 -18.37 0.12
C ALA A 107 -7.64 -18.21 0.49
N THR A 108 -6.84 -17.64 -0.41
CA THR A 108 -5.42 -17.34 -0.21
C THR A 108 -5.23 -16.33 0.94
N SER A 109 -6.14 -15.37 1.11
CA SER A 109 -6.12 -14.40 2.21
C SER A 109 -6.23 -15.07 3.59
N PHE A 110 -7.08 -16.09 3.74
CA PHE A 110 -7.21 -16.84 5.00
C PHE A 110 -5.95 -17.63 5.34
N ILE A 111 -5.33 -18.26 4.34
CA ILE A 111 -4.09 -19.01 4.51
C ILE A 111 -2.98 -18.02 4.91
N SER A 112 -2.86 -16.90 4.20
CA SER A 112 -1.90 -15.85 4.52
C SER A 112 -2.07 -15.33 5.95
N ALA A 113 -3.28 -14.94 6.35
CA ALA A 113 -3.54 -14.42 7.69
C ALA A 113 -3.22 -15.43 8.79
N LYS A 114 -3.50 -16.72 8.57
CA LYS A 114 -3.11 -17.79 9.49
C LYS A 114 -1.58 -17.87 9.67
N MET A 115 -0.83 -17.65 8.59
CA MET A 115 0.64 -17.63 8.64
C MET A 115 1.19 -16.35 9.30
N VAL A 116 0.55 -15.20 9.04
CA VAL A 116 0.84 -13.93 9.72
C VAL A 116 0.58 -14.03 11.23
N ALA A 117 -0.43 -14.79 11.66
CA ALA A 117 -0.74 -15.03 13.08
C ALA A 117 0.27 -15.96 13.81
N SER A 118 1.32 -16.43 13.12
CA SER A 118 2.33 -17.33 13.68
C SER A 118 3.44 -16.58 14.43
N GLU A 119 4.00 -17.21 15.47
CA GLU A 119 5.11 -16.67 16.26
C GLU A 119 6.45 -16.75 15.52
N SER A 120 6.58 -17.63 14.53
CA SER A 120 7.78 -17.72 13.69
C SER A 120 7.83 -16.61 12.66
N LEU A 121 8.91 -15.83 12.66
CA LEU A 121 9.14 -14.76 11.68
C LEU A 121 9.18 -15.27 10.24
N GLY A 122 9.75 -16.46 10.00
CA GLY A 122 9.77 -17.08 8.66
C GLY A 122 8.35 -17.36 8.13
N LYS A 123 7.46 -17.89 8.99
CA LYS A 123 6.06 -18.12 8.63
C LYS A 123 5.32 -16.82 8.38
N ARG A 124 5.55 -15.76 9.17
CA ARG A 124 4.95 -14.44 8.93
C ARG A 124 5.39 -13.85 7.60
N ARG A 125 6.68 -13.89 7.29
CA ARG A 125 7.24 -13.41 6.01
C ARG A 125 6.67 -14.16 4.81
N PHE A 126 6.55 -15.48 4.91
CA PHE A 126 5.88 -16.26 3.87
C PHE A 126 4.39 -15.92 3.77
N GLY A 127 3.72 -15.68 4.90
CA GLY A 127 2.34 -15.18 4.92
C GLY A 127 2.19 -13.86 4.16
N VAL A 128 3.12 -12.92 4.34
CA VAL A 128 3.16 -11.66 3.57
C VAL A 128 3.35 -11.92 2.07
N ILE A 129 4.29 -12.80 1.68
CA ILE A 129 4.49 -13.16 0.26
C ILE A 129 3.21 -13.75 -0.33
N LEU A 130 2.53 -14.63 0.42
CA LEU A 130 1.26 -15.21 0.01
C LEU A 130 0.14 -14.15 -0.10
N TYR A 131 0.18 -13.12 0.75
CA TYR A 131 -0.73 -11.98 0.64
C TYR A 131 -0.47 -11.14 -0.61
N GLN A 132 0.79 -10.98 -1.01
CA GLN A 132 1.12 -10.29 -2.26
C GLN A 132 0.73 -11.13 -3.48
N PHE A 133 0.85 -12.46 -3.40
CA PHE A 133 0.31 -13.35 -4.42
C PHE A 133 -1.22 -13.25 -4.51
N ARG A 134 -1.92 -13.08 -3.39
CA ARG A 134 -3.35 -12.74 -3.38
C ARG A 134 -3.60 -11.42 -4.15
N SER A 135 -2.90 -10.35 -3.85
CA SER A 135 -3.04 -9.07 -4.58
C SER A 135 -2.76 -9.23 -6.08
N TRP A 136 -1.86 -10.14 -6.47
CA TRP A 136 -1.65 -10.47 -7.88
C TRP A 136 -2.83 -11.20 -8.52
N LEU A 137 -3.48 -12.11 -7.80
CA LEU A 137 -4.70 -12.76 -8.27
C LEU A 137 -5.88 -11.78 -8.37
N ASP A 138 -5.94 -10.81 -7.47
CA ASP A 138 -6.91 -9.70 -7.50
C ASP A 138 -6.80 -8.92 -8.83
N ASP A 139 -5.60 -8.45 -9.19
CA ASP A 139 -5.40 -7.79 -10.49
C ASP A 139 -5.68 -8.72 -11.69
N LEU A 140 -5.36 -10.01 -11.57
CA LEU A 140 -5.59 -11.00 -12.64
C LEU A 140 -7.07 -11.19 -12.95
N ASP A 141 -7.97 -11.12 -11.95
CA ASP A 141 -9.41 -11.29 -12.20
C ASP A 141 -9.96 -10.19 -13.11
N GLY A 142 -9.48 -8.95 -12.93
CA GLY A 142 -9.80 -7.81 -13.77
C GLY A 142 -9.22 -7.95 -15.18
N VAL A 143 -8.02 -8.49 -15.32
CA VAL A 143 -7.40 -8.79 -16.63
C VAL A 143 -8.25 -9.82 -17.39
N VAL A 144 -8.63 -10.92 -16.74
CA VAL A 144 -9.46 -11.97 -17.35
C VAL A 144 -10.83 -11.41 -17.72
N TYR A 145 -11.45 -10.61 -16.86
CA TYR A 145 -12.72 -9.95 -17.14
C TYR A 145 -12.62 -9.08 -18.39
N ARG A 146 -11.63 -8.18 -18.47
CA ARG A 146 -11.41 -7.30 -19.64
C ARG A 146 -11.11 -8.09 -20.90
N SER A 147 -10.41 -9.22 -20.80
CA SER A 147 -10.15 -10.09 -21.94
C SER A 147 -11.42 -10.80 -22.43
N HIS A 148 -12.32 -11.20 -21.54
CA HIS A 148 -13.58 -11.87 -21.91
C HIS A 148 -14.64 -10.90 -22.44
N THR A 149 -14.64 -9.65 -21.99
CA THR A 149 -15.60 -8.61 -22.44
C THR A 149 -15.10 -7.78 -23.63
N ASN A 150 -13.92 -8.09 -24.18
CA ASN A 150 -13.23 -7.30 -25.20
C ASN A 150 -13.00 -5.82 -24.80
N GLN A 151 -12.91 -5.54 -23.50
CA GLN A 151 -12.62 -4.21 -22.93
C GLN A 151 -11.15 -4.06 -22.54
N ARG A 152 -10.22 -4.69 -23.28
CA ARG A 152 -8.78 -4.57 -23.02
C ARG A 152 -8.36 -3.09 -23.05
N GLY A 153 -7.71 -2.62 -21.99
CA GLY A 153 -7.31 -1.23 -21.81
C GLY A 153 -8.33 -0.31 -21.12
N ASN A 154 -9.59 -0.70 -20.95
CA ASN A 154 -10.57 0.14 -20.25
C ASN A 154 -10.57 -0.14 -18.74
N TYR A 155 -9.89 0.72 -17.97
CA TYR A 155 -9.82 0.66 -16.51
C TYR A 155 -10.99 1.40 -15.83
N GLN A 156 -12.22 1.09 -16.22
CA GLN A 156 -13.43 1.60 -15.58
C GLN A 156 -14.09 0.50 -14.73
N SER A 157 -14.52 0.84 -13.51
CA SER A 157 -15.25 -0.08 -12.64
C SER A 157 -16.69 -0.24 -13.13
N ASN A 158 -17.10 -1.46 -13.51
CA ASN A 158 -18.48 -1.76 -13.91
C ASN A 158 -19.35 -2.09 -12.69
N HIS A 159 -19.76 -1.03 -11.98
CA HIS A 159 -20.45 -1.07 -10.67
C HIS A 159 -21.75 -1.90 -10.61
N ASN A 160 -22.35 -2.23 -11.75
CA ASN A 160 -23.65 -2.89 -11.84
C ASN A 160 -23.55 -4.41 -12.10
N THR A 161 -22.35 -4.99 -12.08
CA THR A 161 -22.16 -6.42 -12.40
C THR A 161 -21.98 -7.26 -11.14
N LEU A 162 -22.45 -8.51 -11.16
CA LEU A 162 -22.24 -9.44 -10.04
C LEU A 162 -20.74 -9.68 -9.77
N GLY A 163 -19.92 -9.70 -10.83
CA GLY A 163 -18.47 -9.85 -10.69
C GLY A 163 -17.83 -8.72 -9.89
N TYR A 164 -18.25 -7.48 -10.13
CA TYR A 164 -17.79 -6.32 -9.34
C TYR A 164 -18.09 -6.47 -7.85
N TYR A 165 -19.29 -6.93 -7.48
CA TYR A 165 -19.61 -7.17 -6.08
C TYR A 165 -18.77 -8.29 -5.47
N VAL A 166 -18.61 -9.41 -6.18
CA VAL A 166 -17.81 -10.55 -5.69
C VAL A 166 -16.36 -10.16 -5.45
N ASP A 167 -15.78 -9.38 -6.37
CA ASP A 167 -14.44 -8.83 -6.26
C ASP A 167 -14.31 -7.95 -5.01
N ILE A 168 -15.09 -6.87 -4.91
CA ILE A 168 -15.07 -5.96 -3.74
C ILE A 168 -15.22 -6.70 -2.41
N TYR A 169 -16.19 -7.61 -2.30
CA TYR A 169 -16.41 -8.32 -1.04
C TYR A 169 -15.24 -9.25 -0.72
N SER A 170 -14.68 -9.93 -1.72
CA SER A 170 -13.48 -10.76 -1.54
C SER A 170 -12.31 -9.92 -1.03
N ASP A 171 -12.17 -8.72 -1.57
CA ASP A 171 -11.07 -7.82 -1.29
C ASP A 171 -11.18 -7.17 0.11
N ILE A 172 -12.38 -6.70 0.48
CA ILE A 172 -12.70 -6.22 1.84
C ILE A 172 -12.49 -7.33 2.87
N ILE A 173 -13.03 -8.53 2.63
CA ILE A 173 -12.88 -9.65 3.56
C ILE A 173 -11.41 -10.04 3.67
N GLY A 174 -10.66 -10.06 2.56
CA GLY A 174 -9.22 -10.34 2.56
C GLY A 174 -8.42 -9.34 3.39
N GLY A 175 -8.73 -8.04 3.29
CA GLY A 175 -8.15 -6.99 4.14
C GLY A 175 -8.48 -7.17 5.62
N VAL A 176 -9.75 -7.44 5.95
CA VAL A 176 -10.21 -7.70 7.33
C VAL A 176 -9.51 -8.92 7.92
N VAL A 177 -9.41 -10.00 7.16
CA VAL A 177 -8.77 -11.25 7.58
C VAL A 177 -7.28 -11.04 7.86
N LEU A 178 -6.56 -10.24 7.07
CA LEU A 178 -5.18 -9.85 7.36
C LEU A 178 -5.09 -9.07 8.69
N MET A 179 -5.97 -8.11 8.93
CA MET A 179 -6.01 -7.35 10.18
C MET A 179 -6.27 -8.26 11.39
N PHE A 180 -7.15 -9.25 11.28
CA PHE A 180 -7.33 -10.25 12.33
C PHE A 180 -6.10 -11.15 12.51
N GLY A 181 -5.41 -11.51 11.43
CA GLY A 181 -4.14 -12.24 11.48
C GLY A 181 -3.07 -11.49 12.28
N THR A 182 -2.91 -10.19 12.02
CA THR A 182 -1.98 -9.33 12.77
C THR A 182 -2.43 -9.14 14.23
N LEU A 183 -3.73 -8.98 14.49
CA LEU A 183 -4.28 -8.90 15.84
C LEU A 183 -3.95 -10.14 16.67
N PHE A 184 -4.18 -11.34 16.12
CA PHE A 184 -3.90 -12.59 16.82
C PHE A 184 -2.42 -12.79 17.08
N TYR A 185 -1.55 -12.32 16.19
CA TYR A 185 -0.12 -12.27 16.44
C TYR A 185 0.22 -11.34 17.62
N LEU A 186 -0.32 -10.12 17.64
CA LEU A 186 -0.07 -9.15 18.72
C LEU A 186 -0.58 -9.64 20.08
N PHE A 187 -1.72 -10.35 20.11
CA PHE A 187 -2.22 -10.99 21.33
C PHE A 187 -1.31 -12.07 21.90
N LYS A 188 -0.44 -12.68 21.09
CA LYS A 188 0.54 -13.67 21.54
C LYS A 188 1.88 -13.05 21.88
N SER A 189 2.27 -11.98 21.16
CA SER A 189 3.64 -11.47 21.17
C SER A 189 3.87 -10.33 22.14
N LEU A 190 2.83 -9.56 22.49
CA LEU A 190 2.96 -8.46 23.44
C LEU A 190 2.81 -8.93 24.88
N PRO A 191 3.57 -8.34 25.84
CA PRO A 191 3.37 -8.60 27.26
C PRO A 191 1.93 -8.22 27.62
N LEU A 192 1.12 -9.16 28.08
CA LEU A 192 -0.22 -8.86 28.56
C LEU A 192 -0.15 -8.38 30.01
N ALA A 193 -1.02 -7.44 30.38
CA ALA A 193 -1.13 -6.87 31.74
C ALA A 193 -1.24 -7.94 32.85
N ASN A 194 -1.67 -9.15 32.50
CA ASN A 194 -1.91 -10.28 33.41
C ASN A 194 -0.66 -11.14 33.69
N GLY A 195 0.54 -10.59 33.59
CA GLY A 195 1.74 -11.15 34.22
C GLY A 195 2.38 -12.37 33.55
N LYS A 196 2.12 -12.65 32.26
CA LYS A 196 2.86 -13.66 31.51
C LYS A 196 3.46 -13.07 30.25
N GLN A 197 4.78 -13.22 30.15
CA GLN A 197 5.71 -12.81 29.08
C GLN A 197 6.12 -11.34 29.08
N ALA A 198 7.09 -10.99 29.92
CA ALA A 198 8.00 -9.90 29.60
C ALA A 198 8.82 -10.29 28.36
N TYR A 199 8.74 -9.49 27.31
CA TYR A 199 9.55 -9.66 26.11
C TYR A 199 11.03 -9.52 26.49
N THR A 200 11.82 -10.59 26.36
CA THR A 200 13.27 -10.47 26.19
C THR A 200 13.50 -10.03 24.75
N PRO A 201 13.94 -8.78 24.48
CA PRO A 201 14.47 -8.48 23.17
C PRO A 201 15.63 -9.43 22.91
N LEU A 202 15.63 -10.09 21.75
CA LEU A 202 16.86 -10.66 21.23
C LEU A 202 17.93 -9.55 21.27
N PRO A 203 19.08 -9.76 21.91
CA PRO A 203 20.12 -8.75 22.01
C PRO A 203 20.75 -8.62 20.63
N LEU A 204 20.14 -7.80 19.78
CA LEU A 204 20.77 -7.32 18.57
C LEU A 204 21.43 -5.98 18.90
N THR A 205 22.43 -5.99 19.79
CA THR A 205 23.60 -5.07 19.88
C THR A 205 24.34 -5.29 21.22
N LYS A 206 25.65 -5.54 21.13
CA LYS A 206 26.71 -5.64 22.15
C LYS A 206 26.83 -6.96 22.96
N PRO A 207 28.00 -7.63 22.95
CA PRO A 207 28.40 -8.45 24.08
C PRO A 207 28.59 -7.50 25.27
N GLN A 208 27.78 -7.69 26.30
CA GLN A 208 28.01 -7.06 27.58
C GLN A 208 29.22 -7.78 28.19
N GLU A 209 30.39 -7.14 28.14
CA GLU A 209 31.52 -7.53 28.98
C GLU A 209 31.04 -7.46 30.43
N VAL A 210 30.87 -8.63 31.03
CA VAL A 210 30.68 -8.75 32.46
C VAL A 210 32.04 -8.48 33.09
N ASN A 211 32.28 -7.25 33.50
CA ASN A 211 33.34 -6.91 34.43
C ASN A 211 32.81 -5.90 35.46
N SER A 212 32.54 -6.44 36.64
CA SER A 212 33.00 -5.93 37.93
C SER A 212 32.75 -4.46 38.28
N SER A 213 31.81 -4.27 39.22
CA SER A 213 31.80 -3.26 40.30
C SER A 213 32.90 -2.19 40.29
N GLY A 214 32.50 -0.93 40.10
CA GLY A 214 33.32 0.24 40.42
C GLY A 214 32.61 1.56 40.08
N GLN A 215 32.15 2.27 41.11
CA GLN A 215 31.66 3.65 41.02
C GLN A 215 32.80 4.59 40.60
N VAL A 216 32.58 5.49 39.63
CA VAL A 216 33.19 6.83 39.62
C VAL A 216 32.28 7.82 38.88
N SER A 217 31.92 8.92 39.56
CA SER A 217 31.32 10.12 39.00
C SER A 217 32.40 11.04 38.40
N VAL A 218 32.20 11.57 37.18
CA VAL A 218 32.87 12.82 36.75
C VAL A 218 31.92 13.62 35.85
N ASN A 219 31.62 14.84 36.28
CA ASN A 219 31.01 15.91 35.50
C ASN A 219 31.95 16.36 34.36
N SER A 220 31.42 16.52 33.15
CA SER A 220 31.94 17.54 32.22
C SER A 220 30.84 17.93 31.20
N PRO A 221 30.59 19.23 31.00
CA PRO A 221 29.59 19.70 30.05
C PRO A 221 30.24 19.86 28.68
N ASN A 222 29.82 19.06 27.70
CA ASN A 222 30.14 19.38 26.31
C ASN A 222 28.93 19.18 25.40
N ARG A 223 28.54 20.29 24.78
CA ARG A 223 27.46 20.44 23.81
C ARG A 223 27.73 19.53 22.61
N ASN A 224 26.96 18.45 22.52
CA ASN A 224 26.70 17.81 21.23
C ASN A 224 25.31 18.25 20.78
N LEU A 225 25.29 19.06 19.73
CA LEU A 225 24.13 19.39 18.91
C LEU A 225 23.65 18.09 18.24
N ASN A 226 22.94 17.26 19.00
CA ASN A 226 22.25 16.11 18.46
C ASN A 226 20.95 16.62 17.84
N PHE A 227 20.81 16.39 16.55
CA PHE A 227 19.62 16.67 15.76
C PHE A 227 18.45 15.82 16.30
N SER A 228 17.68 16.41 17.22
CA SER A 228 16.63 15.76 18.03
C SER A 228 15.38 15.28 17.27
N PHE A 229 15.38 15.26 15.94
CA PHE A 229 14.22 14.80 15.17
C PHE A 229 14.04 13.27 15.21
N LEU A 230 15.14 12.50 15.35
CA LEU A 230 15.09 11.03 15.40
C LEU A 230 14.76 10.45 16.79
N ASN A 231 15.02 11.18 17.88
CA ASN A 231 14.69 10.71 19.24
C ASN A 231 13.20 10.84 19.59
N ILE A 232 12.45 11.68 18.86
CA ILE A 232 10.98 11.74 18.97
C ILE A 232 10.33 10.42 18.50
N PHE A 233 10.99 9.68 17.59
CA PHE A 233 10.50 8.40 17.07
C PHE A 233 10.97 7.17 17.87
N GLY A 234 11.87 7.34 18.84
CA GLY A 234 12.54 6.24 19.53
C GLY A 234 12.13 6.02 20.99
N SER A 235 11.55 7.03 21.65
CA SER A 235 11.16 6.93 23.05
C SER A 235 9.75 6.36 23.20
N SER A 236 9.58 5.09 22.87
CA SER A 236 8.48 4.32 23.44
C SER A 236 8.87 4.01 24.89
N ASP A 237 8.47 4.87 25.82
CA ASP A 237 8.43 4.52 27.24
C ASP A 237 7.60 3.24 27.35
N ARG A 238 8.31 2.12 27.52
CA ARG A 238 7.71 0.79 27.55
C ARG A 238 6.91 0.70 28.84
N PRO A 239 5.60 0.46 28.80
CA PRO A 239 4.82 0.44 30.01
C PRO A 239 5.31 -0.71 30.90
N THR A 240 5.57 -0.40 32.17
CA THR A 240 5.93 -1.33 33.23
C THR A 240 4.82 -2.36 33.49
N HIS A 241 3.60 -2.07 33.01
CA HIS A 241 2.46 -2.98 32.95
C HIS A 241 2.19 -3.39 31.50
N GLY A 242 1.98 -4.68 31.25
CA GLY A 242 1.62 -5.18 29.92
C GLY A 242 0.33 -4.58 29.37
N TYR A 243 0.05 -4.78 28.09
CA TYR A 243 -1.12 -4.24 27.41
C TYR A 243 -2.36 -5.14 27.59
N THR A 244 -3.54 -4.53 27.72
CA THR A 244 -4.81 -5.28 27.74
C THR A 244 -5.21 -5.69 26.32
N LYS A 245 -5.78 -6.90 26.13
CA LYS A 245 -6.29 -7.35 24.82
C LYS A 245 -7.26 -6.35 24.17
N LYS A 246 -8.13 -5.72 24.98
CA LYS A 246 -9.04 -4.66 24.52
C LYS A 246 -8.29 -3.49 23.88
N PHE A 247 -7.19 -3.04 24.50
CA PHE A 247 -6.39 -1.94 23.97
C PHE A 247 -5.74 -2.30 22.63
N ILE A 248 -5.14 -3.49 22.54
CA ILE A 248 -4.55 -3.99 21.28
C ILE A 248 -5.64 -4.11 20.20
N PHE A 249 -6.81 -4.64 20.54
CA PHE A 249 -7.96 -4.73 19.63
C PHE A 249 -8.36 -3.36 19.08
N TYR A 250 -8.54 -2.36 19.95
CA TYR A 250 -8.91 -1.01 19.50
C TYR A 250 -7.85 -0.38 18.60
N LYS A 251 -6.55 -0.62 18.86
CA LYS A 251 -5.48 -0.13 17.98
C LYS A 251 -5.56 -0.74 16.58
N VAL A 252 -5.69 -2.06 16.50
CA VAL A 252 -5.80 -2.75 15.20
C VAL A 252 -7.08 -2.35 14.47
N LEU A 253 -8.20 -2.28 15.20
CA LEU A 253 -9.47 -1.81 14.65
C LEU A 253 -9.36 -0.38 14.10
N CYS A 254 -8.68 0.52 14.81
CA CYS A 254 -8.49 1.90 14.37
C CYS A 254 -7.69 1.99 13.07
N VAL A 255 -6.60 1.22 12.93
CA VAL A 255 -5.86 1.14 11.67
C VAL A 255 -6.72 0.51 10.56
N GLY A 256 -7.45 -0.57 10.83
CA GLY A 256 -8.36 -1.20 9.87
C GLY A 256 -9.47 -0.27 9.39
N MET A 257 -10.08 0.49 10.30
CA MET A 257 -11.07 1.52 9.95
C MET A 257 -10.46 2.66 9.13
N CYS A 258 -9.22 3.05 9.42
CA CYS A 258 -8.51 4.04 8.61
C CYS A 258 -8.31 3.56 7.17
N VAL A 259 -7.91 2.29 6.98
CA VAL A 259 -7.82 1.68 5.64
C VAL A 259 -9.16 1.70 4.92
N PHE A 260 -10.23 1.28 5.61
CA PHE A 260 -11.58 1.28 5.04
C PHE A 260 -12.03 2.68 4.59
N VAL A 261 -11.81 3.70 5.43
CA VAL A 261 -12.11 5.10 5.08
C VAL A 261 -11.24 5.58 3.91
N ALA A 262 -9.95 5.25 3.89
CA ALA A 262 -9.05 5.60 2.80
C ALA A 262 -9.53 5.00 1.46
N SER A 263 -9.84 3.70 1.42
CA SER A 263 -10.37 3.03 0.21
C SER A 263 -11.69 3.64 -0.25
N GLY A 264 -12.66 3.80 0.66
CA GLY A 264 -13.98 4.31 0.29
C GLY A 264 -13.97 5.77 -0.17
N THR A 265 -13.13 6.61 0.43
CA THR A 265 -13.01 8.02 0.00
C THR A 265 -12.19 8.17 -1.28
N TRP A 266 -11.14 7.37 -1.46
CA TRP A 266 -10.39 7.30 -2.71
C TRP A 266 -11.31 6.94 -3.89
N ASP A 267 -12.13 5.90 -3.75
CA ASP A 267 -13.07 5.47 -4.80
C ASP A 267 -14.04 6.59 -5.20
N LYS A 268 -14.57 7.32 -4.21
CA LYS A 268 -15.42 8.49 -4.46
C LYS A 268 -14.71 9.65 -5.13
N VAL A 269 -13.44 9.88 -4.82
CA VAL A 269 -12.65 10.91 -5.50
C VAL A 269 -12.35 10.49 -6.95
N VAL A 270 -11.98 9.24 -7.17
CA VAL A 270 -11.77 8.66 -8.51
C VAL A 270 -13.05 8.76 -9.34
N GLU A 271 -14.21 8.40 -8.79
CA GLU A 271 -15.52 8.51 -9.46
C GLU A 271 -15.77 9.96 -9.92
N LYS A 272 -15.56 10.93 -9.02
CA LYS A 272 -15.77 12.36 -9.32
C LYS A 272 -14.80 12.89 -10.37
N TYR A 273 -13.52 12.52 -10.31
CA TYR A 273 -12.55 12.93 -11.31
C TYR A 273 -12.77 12.23 -12.64
N THR A 274 -13.21 10.98 -12.65
CA THR A 274 -13.61 10.26 -13.86
C THR A 274 -14.76 11.00 -14.57
N ALA A 275 -15.77 11.43 -13.81
CA ALA A 275 -16.88 12.23 -14.34
C ALA A 275 -16.47 13.64 -14.81
N ILE A 276 -15.30 14.14 -14.42
CA ILE A 276 -14.79 15.45 -14.85
C ILE A 276 -13.89 15.29 -16.06
N PHE A 277 -12.92 14.37 -16.03
CA PHE A 277 -11.82 14.30 -17.00
C PHE A 277 -12.01 13.22 -18.07
N GLN A 278 -12.94 12.28 -17.90
CA GLN A 278 -13.23 11.24 -18.89
C GLN A 278 -14.62 11.42 -19.53
N THR A 279 -15.22 12.60 -19.35
CA THR A 279 -16.48 12.98 -20.00
C THR A 279 -16.17 13.89 -21.19
N ASP A 280 -16.71 13.50 -22.35
CA ASP A 280 -16.58 14.26 -23.59
C ASP A 280 -17.41 15.55 -23.52
N LEU A 281 -16.73 16.69 -23.60
CA LEU A 281 -17.33 18.01 -23.63
C LEU A 281 -17.34 18.48 -25.07
N GLN A 282 -18.50 18.36 -25.73
CA GLN A 282 -18.70 18.72 -27.14
C GLN A 282 -18.29 20.16 -27.51
N ASP A 283 -18.09 21.04 -26.51
CA ASP A 283 -17.61 22.41 -26.70
C ASP A 283 -16.07 22.47 -26.60
N PRO A 284 -15.36 22.86 -27.68
CA PRO A 284 -13.90 22.89 -27.72
C PRO A 284 -13.27 23.84 -26.69
N VAL A 285 -13.98 24.88 -26.26
CA VAL A 285 -13.46 25.80 -25.24
C VAL A 285 -13.46 25.11 -23.87
N LEU A 286 -14.52 24.39 -23.54
CA LEU A 286 -14.62 23.64 -22.28
C LEU A 286 -13.63 22.47 -22.25
N GLU A 287 -13.41 21.81 -23.39
CA GLU A 287 -12.42 20.74 -23.54
C GLU A 287 -10.99 21.25 -23.27
N SER A 288 -10.65 22.45 -23.75
CA SER A 288 -9.35 23.07 -23.46
C SER A 288 -9.15 23.34 -21.97
N ILE A 289 -10.17 23.86 -21.28
CA ILE A 289 -10.14 24.10 -19.83
C ILE A 289 -10.02 22.79 -19.05
N GLN A 290 -10.72 21.74 -19.49
CA GLN A 290 -10.65 20.40 -18.90
C GLN A 290 -9.24 19.82 -19.04
N THR A 291 -8.60 19.99 -20.20
CA THR A 291 -7.24 19.53 -20.47
C THR A 291 -6.21 20.32 -19.66
N ASP A 292 -6.34 21.64 -19.59
CA ASP A 292 -5.47 22.48 -18.76
C ASP A 292 -5.57 22.11 -17.27
N ALA A 293 -6.79 21.82 -16.78
CA ALA A 293 -7.00 21.34 -15.42
C ALA A 293 -6.42 19.94 -15.18
N LEU A 294 -6.49 19.05 -16.16
CA LEU A 294 -5.88 17.72 -16.13
C LEU A 294 -4.34 17.81 -16.04
N HIS A 295 -3.74 18.76 -16.75
CA HIS A 295 -2.29 18.95 -16.79
C HIS A 295 -1.75 19.80 -15.64
N SER A 296 -2.64 20.35 -14.80
CA SER A 296 -2.26 21.21 -13.69
C SER A 296 -1.39 20.51 -12.64
N GLY A 297 -0.41 21.26 -12.09
CA GLY A 297 0.41 20.79 -10.97
C GLY A 297 -0.39 20.52 -9.69
N SER A 298 -1.53 21.20 -9.52
CA SER A 298 -2.47 20.96 -8.40
C SER A 298 -3.10 19.58 -8.48
N LEU A 299 -3.55 19.16 -9.67
CA LEU A 299 -4.07 17.81 -9.85
C LEU A 299 -2.97 16.77 -9.62
N TRP A 300 -1.77 16.99 -10.17
CA TRP A 300 -0.65 16.07 -9.98
C TRP A 300 -0.28 15.88 -8.51
N LEU A 301 -0.27 16.95 -7.72
CA LEU A 301 -0.03 16.87 -6.27
C LEU A 301 -1.09 15.99 -5.59
N ILE A 302 -2.37 16.14 -5.94
CA ILE A 302 -3.46 15.35 -5.38
C ILE A 302 -3.34 13.88 -5.79
N ILE A 303 -3.04 13.61 -7.07
CA ILE A 303 -2.77 12.25 -7.56
C ILE A 303 -1.63 11.62 -6.76
N TYR A 304 -0.51 12.33 -6.60
CA TYR A 304 0.65 11.82 -5.89
C TYR A 304 0.36 11.53 -4.41
N LEU A 305 -0.43 12.38 -3.75
CA LEU A 305 -0.88 12.13 -2.37
C LEU A 305 -1.76 10.87 -2.29
N TRP A 306 -2.69 10.68 -3.22
CA TRP A 306 -3.53 9.48 -3.24
C TRP A 306 -2.72 8.21 -3.52
N ARG A 307 -1.73 8.27 -4.42
CA ARG A 307 -0.82 7.14 -4.71
C ARG A 307 -0.08 6.61 -3.48
N ILE A 308 0.16 7.46 -2.47
CA ILE A 308 0.85 7.08 -1.23
C ILE A 308 -0.14 6.66 -0.13
N TRP A 309 -1.32 7.28 -0.09
CA TRP A 309 -2.25 7.17 1.03
C TRP A 309 -3.55 6.43 0.71
N GLU A 310 -3.67 5.83 -0.48
CA GLU A 310 -4.79 4.94 -0.76
C GLU A 310 -4.78 3.67 0.12
N GLY A 311 -5.94 3.03 0.25
CA GLY A 311 -6.12 1.90 1.16
C GLY A 311 -5.22 0.69 0.84
N GLN A 312 -5.04 0.35 -0.44
CA GLN A 312 -4.16 -0.77 -0.84
C GLN A 312 -2.70 -0.46 -0.50
N CYS A 313 -2.21 0.77 -0.73
CA CYS A 313 -0.89 1.19 -0.31
C CYS A 313 -0.69 1.04 1.21
N ILE A 314 -1.68 1.43 2.03
CA ILE A 314 -1.63 1.26 3.48
C ILE A 314 -1.56 -0.23 3.87
N ILE A 315 -2.28 -1.12 3.17
CA ILE A 315 -2.19 -2.57 3.35
C ILE A 315 -0.78 -3.07 2.99
N HIS A 316 -0.16 -2.58 1.92
CA HIS A 316 1.23 -2.88 1.60
C HIS A 316 2.19 -2.42 2.71
N MET A 317 1.95 -1.25 3.32
CA MET A 317 2.73 -0.79 4.47
C MET A 317 2.56 -1.71 5.70
N VAL A 318 1.34 -2.22 5.96
CA VAL A 318 1.10 -3.23 7.00
C VAL A 318 1.87 -4.52 6.70
N CYS A 319 1.83 -5.00 5.46
CA CYS A 319 2.60 -6.16 5.00
C CYS A 319 4.11 -5.96 5.21
N ILE A 320 4.64 -4.78 4.89
CA ILE A 320 6.05 -4.42 5.15
C ILE A 320 6.32 -4.45 6.66
N ALA A 321 5.45 -3.86 7.49
CA ALA A 321 5.59 -3.86 8.94
C ALA A 321 5.62 -5.29 9.53
N VAL A 322 4.81 -6.21 8.98
CA VAL A 322 4.85 -7.63 9.32
C VAL A 322 6.17 -8.28 8.90
N PHE A 323 6.65 -7.98 7.69
CA PHE A 323 7.86 -8.58 7.13
C PHE A 323 9.14 -8.19 7.91
N ILE A 324 9.22 -6.93 8.35
CA ILE A 324 10.35 -6.38 9.12
C ILE A 324 10.23 -6.57 10.64
N ASP A 325 9.13 -7.18 11.10
CA ASP A 325 8.84 -7.41 12.52
C ASP A 325 8.68 -6.13 13.35
N ARG A 326 8.01 -5.11 12.79
CA ARG A 326 7.75 -3.80 13.42
C ARG A 326 6.26 -3.44 13.44
N ILE A 327 5.41 -4.46 13.60
CA ILE A 327 3.95 -4.31 13.57
C ILE A 327 3.49 -3.36 14.67
N TRP A 328 3.98 -3.52 15.90
CA TRP A 328 3.53 -2.70 17.02
C TRP A 328 3.88 -1.21 16.86
N GLU A 329 5.11 -0.93 16.42
CA GLU A 329 5.60 0.41 16.16
C GLU A 329 4.78 1.08 15.05
N PHE A 330 4.52 0.35 13.94
CA PHE A 330 3.68 0.85 12.85
C PHE A 330 2.26 1.19 13.32
N PHE A 331 1.59 0.27 14.02
CA PHE A 331 0.21 0.49 14.47
C PHE A 331 0.11 1.63 15.49
N THR A 332 1.14 1.82 16.32
CA THR A 332 1.17 2.92 17.29
C THR A 332 1.35 4.27 16.61
N PHE A 333 2.21 4.34 15.60
CA PHE A 333 2.44 5.55 14.82
C PHE A 333 1.23 5.90 13.92
N PHE A 334 0.69 4.92 13.20
CA PHE A 334 -0.30 5.13 12.15
C PHE A 334 -1.70 5.43 12.69
N GLN A 335 -2.04 4.97 13.91
CA GLN A 335 -3.39 5.01 14.48
C GLN A 335 -4.14 6.34 14.29
N TYR A 336 -3.48 7.47 14.57
CA TYR A 336 -4.10 8.80 14.47
C TYR A 336 -3.59 9.59 13.27
N LEU A 337 -2.32 9.40 12.92
CA LEU A 337 -1.70 10.11 11.81
C LEU A 337 -2.39 9.79 10.49
N GLY A 338 -2.80 8.53 10.28
CA GLY A 338 -3.51 8.11 9.07
C GLY A 338 -4.77 8.93 8.83
N TYR A 339 -5.61 9.11 9.86
CA TYR A 339 -6.85 9.91 9.73
C TYR A 339 -6.59 11.38 9.39
N ILE A 340 -5.58 11.99 10.02
CA ILE A 340 -5.21 13.38 9.74
C ILE A 340 -4.84 13.51 8.26
N ILE A 341 -4.00 12.60 7.76
CA ILE A 341 -3.55 12.61 6.38
C ILE A 341 -4.72 12.40 5.42
N ILE A 342 -5.53 11.36 5.61
CA ILE A 342 -6.70 11.08 4.75
C ILE A 342 -7.68 12.25 4.73
N PHE A 343 -7.90 12.91 5.88
CA PHE A 343 -8.73 14.11 5.94
C PHE A 343 -8.17 15.24 5.06
N PHE A 344 -6.87 15.54 5.16
CA PHE A 344 -6.24 16.59 4.35
C PHE A 344 -6.24 16.26 2.85
N VAL A 345 -5.93 15.01 2.47
CA VAL A 345 -5.95 14.59 1.06
C VAL A 345 -7.36 14.71 0.48
N ASN A 346 -8.38 14.33 1.25
CA ASN A 346 -9.77 14.55 0.87
C ASN A 346 -10.08 16.03 0.73
N LEU A 347 -9.76 16.86 1.73
CA LEU A 347 -10.04 18.30 1.69
C LEU A 347 -9.45 18.95 0.42
N LEU A 348 -8.19 18.66 0.10
CA LEU A 348 -7.53 19.15 -1.12
C LEU A 348 -8.24 18.66 -2.38
N SER A 349 -8.61 17.37 -2.41
CA SER A 349 -9.35 16.78 -3.53
C SER A 349 -10.69 17.46 -3.77
N TYR A 350 -11.48 17.68 -2.72
CA TYR A 350 -12.81 18.30 -2.85
C TYR A 350 -12.72 19.79 -3.21
N ILE A 351 -11.74 20.53 -2.70
CA ILE A 351 -11.49 21.92 -3.10
C ILE A 351 -11.16 21.98 -4.60
N HIS A 352 -10.22 21.15 -5.06
CA HIS A 352 -9.83 21.11 -6.46
C HIS A 352 -10.98 20.69 -7.38
N ILE A 353 -11.71 19.63 -7.01
CA ILE A 353 -12.92 19.20 -7.73
C ILE A 353 -13.93 20.33 -7.86
N SER A 354 -14.19 21.07 -6.78
CA SER A 354 -15.13 22.19 -6.82
C SER A 354 -14.64 23.31 -7.73
N GLN A 355 -13.34 23.63 -7.72
CA GLN A 355 -12.75 24.65 -8.58
C GLN A 355 -12.88 24.28 -10.06
N VAL A 356 -12.53 23.03 -10.41
CA VAL A 356 -12.60 22.56 -11.80
C VAL A 356 -14.04 22.48 -12.29
N ARG A 357 -14.98 21.97 -11.47
CA ARG A 357 -16.41 21.96 -11.83
C ARG A 357 -16.97 23.35 -12.06
N ASN A 358 -16.64 24.31 -11.20
CA ASN A 358 -17.06 25.69 -11.37
C ASN A 358 -16.49 26.30 -12.67
N ALA A 359 -15.24 25.99 -13.01
CA ALA A 359 -14.61 26.44 -14.26
C ALA A 359 -15.29 25.83 -15.50
N LEU A 360 -15.69 24.56 -15.41
CA LEU A 360 -16.39 23.82 -16.49
C LEU A 360 -17.91 24.04 -16.50
N LYS A 361 -18.46 24.80 -15.55
CA LYS A 361 -19.91 25.01 -15.35
C LYS A 361 -20.71 23.71 -15.18
N MET A 362 -20.14 22.74 -14.45
CA MET A 362 -20.72 21.42 -14.15
C MET A 362 -21.34 21.31 -12.75
#